data_AF-A0A3A0DA58-F1
#
_entry.id   AF-A0A3A0DA58-F1
#
_cell.length_a   1.000
_cell.length_b   1.000
_cell.length_c   1.000
_cell.angle_alpha   90.00
_cell.angle_beta   90.00
_cell.angle_gamma   90.00
#
_symmetry.space_group_name_H-M   'P 1'
#
loop_
_entity.id
_entity.type
_entity.pdbx_description
1 polymer ?
#
loop_
_entity_poly.entity_id
_entity_poly.type
_entity_poly.pdbx_seq_one_letter_code
_entity_poly.pdbx_strand_id
1 'polypeptide(L)'
;LQKVYERMISERKRIAEKYRSEGQGERAKIEGQREKDLQAITSEAYKQAQLIKGAADARAAKIYADAFNRDPEFYSFLQTLESYRSTLNANSTMFLKTDSDFLKYLKNASAR
;
A
#
# COMPACT_ATOMS: atom_id res chain seq x y z
N LEU A 1 28.47 -19.42 -65.82
CA LEU A 1 29.02 -19.07 -64.48
C LEU A 1 28.11 -18.10 -63.71
N GLN A 2 27.61 -17.03 -64.33
CA GLN A 2 26.75 -16.01 -63.70
C GLN A 2 25.47 -16.56 -63.01
N LYS A 3 24.70 -17.42 -63.69
CA LYS A 3 23.49 -18.07 -63.11
C LYS A 3 23.75 -18.91 -61.86
N VAL A 4 24.93 -19.53 -61.74
CA VAL A 4 25.28 -20.37 -60.58
C VAL A 4 25.61 -19.47 -59.37
N TYR A 5 26.28 -18.35 -59.62
CA TYR A 5 26.62 -17.36 -58.61
C TYR A 5 25.37 -16.67 -58.03
N GLU A 6 24.42 -16.28 -58.88
CA GLU A 6 23.12 -15.75 -58.46
C GLU A 6 22.34 -16.74 -57.59
N ARG A 7 22.34 -18.03 -57.96
CA ARG A 7 21.73 -19.10 -57.17
C ARG A 7 22.35 -19.20 -55.78
N MET A 8 23.68 -19.20 -55.68
CA MET A 8 24.38 -19.25 -54.40
C MET A 8 24.08 -18.04 -53.52
N ILE A 9 23.99 -16.84 -54.10
CA ILE A 9 23.62 -15.62 -53.35
C ILE A 9 22.19 -15.73 -52.81
N SER A 10 21.25 -16.16 -53.64
CA SER A 10 19.85 -16.35 -53.24
C SER A 10 19.73 -17.39 -52.11
N GLU A 11 20.43 -18.51 -52.23
CA GLU A 11 20.49 -19.56 -51.21
C GLU A 11 21.00 -19.02 -49.87
N ARG A 12 22.12 -18.27 -49.90
CA ARG A 12 22.71 -17.62 -48.72
C ARG A 12 21.76 -16.60 -48.08
N LYS A 13 21.08 -15.78 -48.90
CA LYS A 13 20.09 -14.81 -48.42
C LYS A 13 18.92 -15.50 -47.74
N ARG A 14 18.38 -16.57 -48.36
CA ARG A 14 17.29 -17.38 -47.80
C ARG A 14 17.67 -18.00 -46.46
N ILE A 15 18.89 -18.55 -46.35
CA ILE A 15 19.40 -19.12 -45.11
C ILE A 15 19.54 -18.02 -44.03
N ALA A 16 20.09 -16.86 -44.38
CA ALA A 16 20.23 -15.74 -43.45
C ALA A 16 18.87 -15.17 -42.98
N GLU A 17 17.87 -15.12 -43.85
CA GLU A 17 16.50 -14.73 -43.51
C GLU A 17 15.83 -15.73 -42.60
N LYS A 18 16.01 -17.04 -42.85
CA LYS A 18 15.51 -18.09 -41.96
C LYS A 18 16.06 -17.95 -40.55
N TYR A 19 17.38 -17.81 -40.40
CA TYR A 19 18.01 -17.60 -39.08
C TYR A 19 17.56 -16.31 -38.40
N ARG A 20 17.36 -15.23 -39.16
CA ARG A 20 16.81 -13.98 -38.63
C ARG A 20 15.38 -14.16 -38.12
N SER A 21 14.54 -14.86 -38.86
CA SER A 21 13.16 -15.14 -38.46
C SER A 21 13.11 -16.03 -37.22
N GLU A 22 13.93 -17.07 -37.15
CA GLU A 22 14.03 -17.95 -35.96
C GLU A 22 14.51 -17.16 -34.73
N GLY A 23 15.53 -16.33 -34.89
CA GLY A 23 16.03 -15.48 -33.80
C GLY A 23 14.99 -14.47 -33.31
N GLN A 24 14.19 -13.90 -34.22
CA GLN A 24 13.08 -13.02 -33.85
C GLN A 24 11.98 -13.78 -33.10
N GLY A 25 11.66 -15.00 -33.52
CA GLY A 25 10.69 -15.87 -32.84
C GLY A 25 11.11 -16.22 -31.42
N GLU A 26 12.35 -16.67 -31.23
CA GLU A 26 12.87 -16.99 -29.89
C GLU A 26 12.97 -15.74 -29.01
N ARG A 27 13.38 -14.60 -29.58
CA ARG A 27 13.38 -13.33 -28.85
C ARG A 27 11.98 -12.98 -28.34
N ALA A 28 10.97 -13.01 -29.22
CA ALA A 28 9.60 -12.68 -28.85
C ALA A 28 9.06 -13.64 -27.77
N LYS A 29 9.42 -14.92 -27.85
CA LYS A 29 9.08 -15.93 -26.85
C LYS A 29 9.73 -15.64 -25.49
N ILE A 30 11.01 -15.29 -25.47
CA ILE A 30 11.74 -14.92 -24.25
C ILE A 30 11.15 -13.65 -23.63
N GLU A 31 10.88 -12.63 -24.44
CA GLU A 31 10.27 -11.38 -23.98
C GLU A 31 8.87 -11.63 -23.41
N GLY A 32 8.02 -12.40 -24.09
CA GLY A 32 6.69 -12.75 -23.61
C GLY A 32 6.71 -13.56 -22.31
N GLN A 33 7.64 -14.51 -22.18
CA GLN A 33 7.80 -15.28 -20.94
C GLN A 33 8.27 -14.39 -19.79
N ARG A 34 9.25 -13.52 -20.03
CA ARG A 34 9.75 -12.56 -19.04
C ARG A 34 8.62 -11.65 -18.54
N GLU A 35 7.81 -11.10 -19.43
CA GLU A 35 6.71 -10.21 -19.06
C GLU A 35 5.68 -10.94 -18.19
N LYS A 36 5.32 -12.17 -18.57
CA LYS A 36 4.41 -13.01 -17.80
C LYS A 36 4.95 -13.30 -16.39
N ASP A 37 6.23 -13.64 -16.28
CA ASP A 37 6.86 -13.94 -15.00
C ASP A 37 6.95 -12.69 -14.11
N LEU A 38 7.30 -11.54 -14.70
CA LEU A 38 7.30 -10.25 -14.00
C LEU A 38 5.91 -9.93 -13.44
N GLN A 39 4.86 -10.09 -14.26
CA GLN A 39 3.49 -9.83 -13.85
C GLN A 39 3.03 -10.79 -12.74
N ALA A 40 3.40 -12.07 -12.82
CA ALA A 40 3.08 -13.04 -11.78
C ALA A 40 3.77 -12.70 -10.45
N ILE A 41 5.08 -12.41 -10.48
CA ILE A 41 5.86 -12.07 -9.28
C ILE A 41 5.31 -10.81 -8.61
N THR A 42 5.07 -9.75 -9.40
CA THR A 42 4.57 -8.48 -8.87
C THR A 42 3.15 -8.61 -8.31
N SER A 43 2.28 -9.39 -8.96
CA SER A 43 0.92 -9.63 -8.49
C SER A 43 0.89 -10.42 -7.19
N GLU A 44 1.69 -11.48 -7.07
CA GLU A 44 1.75 -12.26 -5.83
C GLU A 44 2.38 -11.45 -4.70
N ALA A 45 3.45 -10.69 -4.96
CA ALA A 45 4.04 -9.79 -3.97
C ALA A 45 3.03 -8.75 -3.48
N TYR A 46 2.26 -8.14 -4.38
CA TYR A 46 1.23 -7.18 -4.02
C TYR A 46 0.12 -7.81 -3.17
N LYS A 47 -0.36 -8.99 -3.57
CA LYS A 47 -1.36 -9.75 -2.80
C LYS A 47 -0.88 -10.07 -1.39
N GLN A 48 0.36 -10.55 -1.24
CA GLN A 48 0.95 -10.84 0.08
C GLN A 48 1.06 -9.57 0.93
N ALA A 49 1.48 -8.46 0.34
CA ALA A 49 1.53 -7.17 1.04
C ALA A 49 0.14 -6.72 1.53
N GLN A 50 -0.90 -6.86 0.70
CA GLN A 50 -2.28 -6.53 1.09
C GLN A 50 -2.79 -7.43 2.21
N LEU A 51 -2.50 -8.73 2.16
CA LEU A 51 -2.88 -9.66 3.23
C LEU A 51 -2.21 -9.31 4.56
N ILE A 52 -0.91 -9.02 4.55
CA ILE A 52 -0.16 -8.61 5.74
C ILE A 52 -0.72 -7.30 6.30
N LYS A 53 -0.97 -6.32 5.44
CA LYS A 53 -1.54 -5.04 5.85
C LYS A 53 -2.93 -5.21 6.43
N GLY A 54 -3.82 -5.95 5.78
CA GLY A 54 -5.16 -6.24 6.29
C GLY A 54 -5.14 -6.96 7.64
N ALA A 55 -4.24 -7.92 7.83
CA ALA A 55 -4.08 -8.61 9.11
C ALA A 55 -3.47 -7.72 10.21
N ALA A 56 -2.61 -6.77 9.84
CA ALA A 56 -2.09 -5.77 10.77
C ALA A 56 -3.18 -4.79 11.19
N ASP A 57 -3.94 -4.24 10.24
CA ASP A 57 -5.03 -3.30 10.48
C ASP A 57 -6.13 -3.95 11.33
N ALA A 58 -6.50 -5.21 11.04
CA ALA A 58 -7.46 -5.95 11.85
C ALA A 58 -6.97 -6.19 13.29
N ARG A 59 -5.69 -6.51 13.48
CA ARG A 59 -5.10 -6.66 14.82
C ARG A 59 -5.04 -5.33 15.56
N ALA A 60 -4.67 -4.24 14.89
CA ALA A 60 -4.67 -2.91 15.47
C ALA A 60 -6.08 -2.52 15.91
N ALA A 61 -7.07 -2.65 15.02
CA ALA A 61 -8.47 -2.36 15.33
C ALA A 61 -8.98 -3.20 16.51
N LYS A 62 -8.61 -4.49 16.57
CA LYS A 62 -8.94 -5.35 17.71
C LYS A 62 -8.29 -4.88 19.01
N ILE A 63 -7.00 -4.58 19.02
CA ILE A 63 -6.29 -4.07 20.21
C ILE A 63 -6.92 -2.75 20.68
N TYR A 64 -7.23 -1.85 19.75
CA TYR A 64 -7.95 -0.62 20.05
C TYR A 64 -9.32 -0.91 20.67
N ALA A 65 -10.14 -1.75 20.04
CA ALA A 65 -11.46 -2.12 20.57
C ALA A 65 -11.37 -2.79 21.95
N ASP A 66 -10.41 -3.69 22.16
CA ASP A 66 -10.17 -4.37 23.45
C ASP A 66 -9.69 -3.40 24.52
N ALA A 67 -8.84 -2.43 24.16
CA ALA A 67 -8.39 -1.36 25.06
C ALA A 67 -9.53 -0.40 25.41
N PHE A 68 -10.36 -0.03 24.43
CA PHE A 68 -11.50 0.88 24.63
C PHE A 68 -12.66 0.23 25.39
N ASN A 69 -12.90 -1.07 25.21
CA ASN A 69 -13.94 -1.80 25.94
C ASN A 69 -13.57 -2.11 27.40
N ARG A 70 -12.28 -2.06 27.76
CA ARG A 70 -11.83 -2.34 29.13
C ARG A 70 -12.28 -1.28 30.13
N ASP A 71 -12.30 -0.01 29.74
CA ASP A 71 -12.82 1.08 30.58
C ASP A 71 -13.26 2.29 29.72
N PRO A 72 -14.57 2.37 29.40
CA PRO A 72 -15.14 3.49 28.64
C PRO A 72 -15.03 4.85 29.36
N GLU A 73 -14.98 4.88 30.69
CA GLU A 73 -14.80 6.12 31.46
C GLU A 73 -13.36 6.63 31.35
N PHE A 74 -12.37 5.74 31.44
CA PHE A 74 -10.96 6.11 31.26
C PHE A 74 -10.67 6.62 29.85
N TYR A 75 -11.31 6.06 28.82
CA TYR A 75 -11.22 6.57 27.45
C TYR A 75 -11.82 7.98 27.32
N SER A 76 -13.03 8.18 27.82
CA SER A 76 -13.71 9.48 27.81
C SER A 76 -12.86 10.54 28.52
N PHE A 77 -12.18 10.15 29.60
CA PHE A 77 -11.22 10.99 30.31
C PHE A 77 -9.97 11.32 29.47
N LEU A 78 -9.30 10.32 28.87
CA LEU A 78 -8.12 10.55 28.02
C LEU A 78 -8.42 11.40 26.79
N GLN A 79 -9.54 11.15 26.12
CA GLN A 79 -9.97 11.94 24.96
C GLN A 79 -10.30 13.39 25.35
N THR A 80 -10.88 13.59 26.54
CA THR A 80 -11.09 14.92 27.10
C THR A 80 -9.75 15.63 27.36
N LEU A 81 -8.74 14.93 27.89
CA LEU A 81 -7.39 15.50 28.10
C LEU A 81 -6.65 15.82 26.79
N GLU A 82 -6.76 14.98 25.77
CA GLU A 82 -6.20 15.25 24.43
C GLU A 82 -6.91 16.44 23.76
N SER A 83 -8.23 16.52 23.94
CA SER A 83 -9.02 17.66 23.48
C SER A 83 -8.64 18.94 24.22
N TYR A 84 -8.34 18.90 25.52
CA TYR A 84 -7.83 20.05 26.26
C TYR A 84 -6.49 20.51 25.67
N ARG A 85 -5.58 19.58 25.41
CA ARG A 85 -4.25 19.90 24.86
C ARG A 85 -4.30 20.53 23.47
N SER A 86 -5.22 20.08 22.62
CA SER A 86 -5.38 20.60 21.26
C SER A 86 -6.16 21.93 21.19
N THR A 87 -7.08 22.15 22.14
CA THR A 87 -7.89 23.39 22.20
C THR A 87 -7.20 24.52 22.98
N LEU A 88 -6.32 24.20 23.94
CA LEU A 88 -5.51 25.15 24.71
C LEU A 88 -4.23 25.55 23.97
N ASN A 89 -4.36 26.17 22.79
CA ASN A 89 -3.27 26.98 22.23
C ASN A 89 -3.29 28.38 22.85
N ALA A 90 -2.11 28.99 23.04
CA ALA A 90 -1.85 30.22 23.81
C ALA A 90 -2.69 31.48 23.44
N ASN A 91 -3.51 31.43 22.38
CA ASN A 91 -4.36 32.53 21.91
C ASN A 91 -5.86 32.19 21.87
N SER A 92 -6.31 31.07 22.44
CA SER A 92 -7.71 30.63 22.33
C SER A 92 -8.53 31.07 23.54
N THR A 93 -9.51 31.96 23.32
CA THR A 93 -10.52 32.32 24.34
C THR A 93 -11.75 31.43 24.14
N MET A 94 -11.97 30.48 25.04
CA MET A 94 -13.03 29.48 24.92
C MET A 94 -14.22 29.84 25.83
N PHE A 95 -15.39 30.15 25.24
CA PHE A 95 -16.62 30.41 25.99
C PHE A 95 -17.30 29.09 26.34
N LEU A 96 -17.02 28.58 27.54
CA LEU A 96 -17.60 27.33 28.05
C LEU A 96 -18.72 27.65 29.05
N LYS A 97 -19.91 27.08 28.83
CA LYS A 97 -20.96 27.07 29.86
C LYS A 97 -20.49 26.22 31.05
N THR A 98 -20.80 26.68 32.25
CA THR A 98 -20.43 26.02 33.50
C THR A 98 -20.98 24.58 33.59
N ASP A 99 -22.03 24.23 32.86
CA ASP A 99 -22.66 22.90 32.85
C ASP A 99 -22.19 21.98 31.70
N SER A 100 -21.05 22.30 31.06
CA SER A 100 -20.54 21.48 29.96
C SER A 100 -19.92 20.17 30.49
N ASP A 101 -20.24 19.03 29.85
CA ASP A 101 -19.58 17.73 30.07
C ASP A 101 -18.05 17.84 29.91
N PHE A 102 -17.61 18.80 29.10
CA PHE A 102 -16.20 19.15 28.93
C PHE A 102 -15.54 19.60 30.23
N LEU A 103 -16.24 20.11 31.24
CA LEU A 103 -15.67 20.53 32.53
C LEU A 103 -15.88 19.51 33.66
N LYS A 104 -16.59 18.40 33.39
CA LYS A 104 -16.98 17.40 34.39
C LYS A 104 -15.79 16.84 35.16
N TYR A 105 -14.69 16.52 34.47
CA TYR A 105 -13.48 15.98 35.09
C TYR A 105 -12.63 17.04 35.80
N LEU A 106 -12.62 18.29 35.31
CA LEU A 106 -11.89 19.40 35.94
C LEU A 106 -12.54 19.85 37.25
N LYS A 107 -13.88 19.90 37.31
CA LYS A 107 -14.63 20.24 38.53
C LYS A 107 -14.47 19.21 39.63
N ASN A 108 -14.43 17.93 39.29
CA ASN A 108 -14.24 16.86 40.27
C ASN A 108 -12.83 16.87 40.90
N ALA A 109 -11.82 17.39 40.20
CA ALA A 109 -10.47 17.55 40.72
C ALA A 109 -10.32 18.77 41.65
N SER A 110 -11.11 19.84 41.45
CA SER A 110 -11.10 21.03 42.33
C SER A 110 -12.00 20.89 43.56
N ALA A 111 -12.78 19.80 43.66
CA ALA A 111 -13.70 19.53 44.77
C ALA A 111 -13.09 18.63 45.86
N ARG A 112 -11.79 18.31 45.77
CA ARG A 112 -11.01 17.64 46.83
C ARG A 112 -9.95 18.57 47.39
#